data_AF-A0A954V2S3-F1
#
_entry.id   AF-A0A954V2S3-F1
#
_cell.length_a   1.000
_cell.length_b   1.000
_cell.length_c   1.000
_cell.angle_alpha   90.00
_cell.angle_beta   90.00
_cell.angle_gamma   90.00
#
_symmetry.space_group_name_H-M   'P 1'
#
loop_
_entity.id
_entity.type
_entity.pdbx_description
1 polymer ?
#
loop_
_entity_poly.entity_id
_entity_poly.type
_entity_poly.pdbx_seq_one_letter_code
_entity_poly.pdbx_strand_id
1 'polypeptide(L)'
;MNESFRLFPEAASHGAWEVDYLTFALLGITTLFSVGISLAIVFFVGRYWHTREVNRVSSHSNLLHWVIELTWSIGPLIILMFMFAWGAAVFLRAHQPPNDSIDVYVVAKQWMWKVGHQNGRREINELHVPLGTPVRLTMISEDVIHSMFVPAFRIK
;
A
#
# COMPACT_ATOMS: atom_id res chain seq x y z
N MET A 1 -23.29 -17.36 9.73
CA MET A 1 -22.13 -17.06 10.59
C MET A 1 -22.05 -15.55 10.69
N ASN A 2 -22.00 -14.99 11.89
CA ASN A 2 -21.93 -13.54 12.06
C ASN A 2 -20.63 -13.04 11.42
N GLU A 3 -20.76 -12.33 10.30
CA GLU A 3 -19.66 -11.64 9.64
C GLU A 3 -19.25 -10.47 10.55
N SER A 4 -18.37 -10.78 11.50
CA SER A 4 -17.64 -9.80 12.29
C SER A 4 -17.04 -8.75 11.36
N PHE A 5 -17.09 -7.49 11.75
CA PHE A 5 -16.40 -6.39 11.06
C PHE A 5 -14.96 -6.79 10.70
N ARG A 6 -14.69 -7.01 9.40
CA ARG A 6 -13.35 -7.27 8.86
C ARG A 6 -12.85 -5.98 8.20
N LEU A 7 -11.68 -5.50 8.62
CA LEU A 7 -11.05 -4.31 8.01
C LEU A 7 -10.67 -4.54 6.54
N PHE A 8 -10.33 -5.78 6.18
CA PHE A 8 -10.01 -6.18 4.83
C PHE A 8 -10.79 -7.43 4.42
N PRO A 9 -11.21 -7.55 3.15
CA PRO A 9 -11.77 -8.78 2.65
C PRO A 9 -10.68 -9.86 2.59
N GLU A 10 -11.13 -11.12 2.68
CA GLU A 10 -10.25 -12.29 2.66
C GLU A 10 -9.38 -12.31 1.40
N ALA A 11 -8.07 -12.50 1.60
CA ALA A 11 -7.11 -12.50 0.51
C ALA A 11 -7.32 -13.76 -0.35
N ALA A 12 -7.65 -13.55 -1.62
CA ALA A 12 -7.95 -14.62 -2.57
C ALA A 12 -6.97 -14.68 -3.75
N SER A 13 -5.91 -13.85 -3.72
CA SER A 13 -4.80 -13.90 -4.69
C SER A 13 -3.45 -13.89 -3.97
N HIS A 14 -2.41 -14.36 -4.65
CA HIS A 14 -1.04 -14.23 -4.14
C HIS A 14 -0.59 -12.76 -4.06
N GLY A 15 -1.05 -11.90 -4.97
CA GLY A 15 -0.76 -10.47 -4.89
C GLY A 15 -1.38 -9.80 -3.65
N ALA A 16 -2.52 -10.31 -3.18
CA ALA A 16 -3.26 -9.69 -2.09
C ALA A 16 -2.47 -9.67 -0.77
N TRP A 17 -1.79 -10.77 -0.43
CA TRP A 17 -1.01 -10.83 0.80
C TRP A 17 0.23 -9.94 0.75
N GLU A 18 0.88 -9.80 -0.42
CA GLU A 18 2.03 -8.90 -0.60
C GLU A 18 1.63 -7.44 -0.37
N VAL A 19 0.48 -7.04 -0.93
CA VAL A 19 -0.08 -5.70 -0.74
C VAL A 19 -0.49 -5.46 0.72
N ASP A 20 -1.09 -6.45 1.36
CA ASP A 20 -1.50 -6.34 2.77
C ASP A 20 -0.27 -6.16 3.68
N TYR A 21 0.81 -6.93 3.51
CA TYR A 21 2.04 -6.74 4.30
C TYR A 21 2.67 -5.37 4.09
N LEU A 22 2.73 -4.90 2.83
CA LEU A 22 3.25 -3.56 2.53
C LEU A 22 2.40 -2.48 3.21
N THR A 23 1.07 -2.65 3.18
CA THR A 23 0.11 -1.73 3.79
C THR A 23 0.26 -1.69 5.32
N PHE A 24 0.34 -2.86 5.97
CA PHE A 24 0.56 -2.92 7.42
C PHE A 24 1.94 -2.39 7.84
N ALA A 25 2.98 -2.63 7.05
CA ALA A 25 4.31 -2.07 7.31
C ALA A 25 4.31 -0.54 7.21
N LEU A 26 3.71 0.01 6.13
CA LEU A 26 3.56 1.46 5.96
C LEU A 26 2.74 2.07 7.09
N LEU A 27 1.59 1.47 7.41
CA LEU A 27 0.73 1.92 8.50
C LEU A 27 1.48 1.91 9.84
N GLY A 28 2.17 0.82 10.16
CA GLY A 28 2.94 0.68 11.40
C GLY A 28 4.05 1.73 11.51
N ILE A 29 4.79 1.97 10.43
CA ILE A 29 5.86 2.99 10.38
C ILE A 29 5.26 4.40 10.54
N THR A 30 4.23 4.73 9.77
CA THR A 30 3.59 6.05 9.85
C THR A 30 2.99 6.30 11.23
N THR A 31 2.29 5.32 11.81
CA THR A 31 1.75 5.41 13.17
C THR A 31 2.86 5.54 14.20
N LEU A 32 3.95 4.78 14.09
CA LEU A 32 5.10 4.86 14.99
C LEU A 32 5.72 6.27 15.00
N PHE A 33 6.00 6.83 13.82
CA PHE A 33 6.57 8.18 13.71
C PHE A 33 5.57 9.25 14.17
N SER A 34 4.29 9.12 13.79
CA SER A 34 3.25 10.07 14.20
C SER A 34 3.10 10.11 15.71
N VAL A 35 2.90 8.95 16.35
CA VAL A 35 2.77 8.85 17.81
C VAL A 35 4.07 9.28 18.51
N GLY A 36 5.23 8.85 18.01
CA GLY A 36 6.53 9.21 18.57
C GLY A 36 6.78 10.72 18.58
N ILE A 37 6.49 11.40 17.45
CA ILE A 37 6.62 12.86 17.35
C ILE A 37 5.60 13.56 18.24
N SER A 38 4.33 13.11 18.26
CA SER A 38 3.31 13.68 19.13
C SER A 38 3.68 13.58 20.61
N LEU A 39 4.18 12.42 21.07
CA LEU A 39 4.63 12.22 22.44
C LEU A 39 5.85 13.09 22.77
N ALA A 40 6.82 13.20 21.85
CA ALA A 40 7.98 14.07 22.03
C ALA A 40 7.57 15.54 22.19
N ILE A 41 6.63 16.02 21.35
CA ILE A 41 6.11 17.39 21.46
C ILE A 41 5.42 17.60 22.80
N VAL A 42 4.51 16.72 23.22
CA VAL A 42 3.81 16.82 24.52
C VAL A 42 4.81 16.82 25.68
N PHE A 43 5.81 15.94 25.62
CA PHE A 43 6.89 15.88 26.60
C PHE A 43 7.68 17.18 26.66
N PHE A 44 8.13 17.71 25.52
CA PHE A 44 8.91 18.95 25.47
C PHE A 44 8.09 20.16 25.94
N VAL A 45 6.81 20.25 25.55
CA VAL A 45 5.90 21.30 26.03
C VAL A 45 5.77 21.24 27.55
N GLY A 46 5.52 20.07 28.13
CA GLY A 46 5.42 19.92 29.59
C GLY A 46 6.75 20.14 30.33
N ARG A 47 7.87 19.72 29.74
CA ARG A 47 9.21 19.81 30.32
C ARG A 47 9.77 21.23 30.31
N TYR A 48 9.48 22.01 29.27
CA TYR A 48 9.99 23.37 29.03
C TYR A 48 8.89 24.44 29.15
N TRP A 49 7.79 24.13 29.83
CA TRP A 49 6.72 25.07 30.08
C TRP A 49 7.23 26.30 30.84
N HIS A 50 6.73 27.49 30.48
CA HIS A 50 7.25 28.81 30.89
C HIS A 50 7.45 28.98 32.41
N THR A 51 6.67 28.27 33.22
CA THR A 51 6.72 28.36 34.69
C THR A 51 7.93 27.61 35.30
N ARG A 52 8.69 26.83 34.52
CA ARG A 52 9.83 26.06 35.00
C ARG A 52 11.14 26.77 34.66
N GLU A 53 11.94 27.06 35.68
CA GLU A 53 13.31 27.55 35.49
C GLU A 53 14.17 26.43 34.90
N VAL A 54 14.66 26.64 33.68
CA VAL A 54 15.56 25.71 32.99
C VAL A 54 16.78 26.48 32.53
N ASN A 55 17.97 26.03 32.92
CA ASN A 55 19.23 26.59 32.44
C ASN A 55 19.34 26.39 30.93
N ARG A 56 19.14 27.47 30.16
CA ARG A 56 19.24 27.48 28.69
C ARG A 56 20.68 27.73 28.26
N VAL A 57 21.56 26.79 28.60
CA VAL A 57 22.97 26.89 28.23
C VAL A 57 23.11 26.54 26.75
N SER A 58 23.68 27.43 25.96
CA SER A 58 24.01 27.15 24.56
C SER A 58 25.17 26.15 24.50
N SER A 59 24.88 24.89 24.25
CA SER A 59 25.91 23.89 23.93
C SER A 59 26.47 24.20 22.54
N HIS A 60 27.75 24.53 22.44
CA HIS A 60 28.44 24.87 21.18
C HIS A 60 29.31 23.71 20.67
N SER A 61 29.03 22.47 21.05
CA SER A 61 29.79 21.33 20.55
C SER A 61 29.39 21.02 19.10
N ASN A 62 30.18 21.48 18.12
CA ASN A 62 29.94 21.26 16.68
C ASN A 62 29.79 19.77 16.33
N LEU A 63 30.51 18.89 17.01
CA LEU A 63 30.49 17.45 16.76
C LEU A 63 29.14 16.80 17.08
N LEU A 64 28.51 17.14 18.22
CA LEU A 64 27.21 16.56 18.60
C LEU A 64 26.08 17.03 17.66
N HIS A 65 26.12 18.29 17.21
CA HIS A 65 25.12 18.81 16.27
C HIS A 65 25.17 18.07 14.93
N TRP A 66 26.38 17.91 14.38
CA TRP A 66 26.57 17.23 13.11
C TRP A 66 26.14 15.75 13.15
N VAL A 67 26.44 15.03 14.24
CA VAL A 67 26.03 13.62 14.41
C VAL A 67 24.51 13.50 14.45
N ILE A 68 23.81 14.39 15.14
CA ILE A 68 22.33 14.38 15.21
C ILE A 68 21.74 14.68 13.82
N GLU A 69 22.25 15.72 13.15
CA GLU A 69 21.81 16.12 11.81
C GLU A 69 21.98 14.99 10.79
N LEU A 70 23.13 14.31 10.83
CA LEU A 70 23.40 13.19 9.96
C LEU A 70 22.46 12.01 10.26
N THR A 71 22.24 11.71 11.55
CA THR A 71 21.40 10.58 11.98
C THR A 71 19.95 10.75 11.54
N TRP A 72 19.34 11.93 11.72
CA TRP A 72 17.96 12.16 11.32
C TRP A 72 17.78 12.32 9.81
N SER A 73 18.86 12.50 9.05
CA SER A 73 18.78 12.65 7.59
C SER A 73 18.95 11.30 6.92
N ILE A 74 19.96 10.54 7.35
CA ILE A 74 20.26 9.21 6.80
C ILE A 74 19.22 8.18 7.24
N GLY A 75 18.76 8.22 8.49
CA GLY A 75 17.79 7.23 9.01
C GLY A 75 16.50 7.17 8.17
N PRO A 76 15.76 8.28 8.02
CA PRO A 76 14.57 8.33 7.17
C PRO A 76 14.86 8.00 5.70
N LEU A 77 16.02 8.42 5.17
CA LEU A 77 16.41 8.09 3.80
C LEU A 77 16.55 6.58 3.59
N ILE A 78 17.20 5.86 4.52
CA ILE A 78 17.34 4.41 4.44
C ILE A 78 15.98 3.71 4.49
N ILE A 79 15.11 4.13 5.42
CA ILE A 79 13.75 3.57 5.56
C ILE A 79 12.97 3.80 4.25
N LEU A 80 13.03 5.01 3.71
CA LEU A 80 12.36 5.35 2.45
C LEU A 80 12.88 4.51 1.29
N MET A 81 14.21 4.38 1.13
CA MET A 81 14.81 3.59 0.06
C MET A 81 14.44 2.11 0.15
N PHE A 82 14.41 1.56 1.36
CA PHE A 82 13.97 0.18 1.60
C PHE A 82 12.49 -0.02 1.22
N MET A 83 11.61 0.86 1.70
CA MET A 83 10.18 0.80 1.40
C MET A 83 9.88 0.99 -0.09
N PHE A 84 10.63 1.89 -0.75
CA PHE A 84 10.54 2.07 -2.20
C PHE A 84 10.95 0.81 -2.96
N ALA A 85 12.08 0.20 -2.62
CA ALA A 85 12.55 -1.02 -3.29
C ALA A 85 11.55 -2.18 -3.11
N TRP A 86 11.01 -2.35 -1.89
CA TRP A 86 10.00 -3.36 -1.61
C TRP A 86 8.70 -3.08 -2.39
N GLY A 87 8.17 -1.86 -2.31
CA GLY A 87 6.96 -1.46 -3.03
C GLY A 87 7.10 -1.59 -4.55
N ALA A 88 8.24 -1.20 -5.11
CA ALA A 88 8.54 -1.35 -6.53
C ALA A 88 8.58 -2.82 -6.95
N ALA A 89 9.16 -3.71 -6.12
CA ALA A 89 9.18 -5.14 -6.41
C ALA A 89 7.76 -5.75 -6.44
N VAL A 90 6.89 -5.38 -5.49
CA VAL A 90 5.47 -5.79 -5.49
C VAL A 90 4.75 -5.24 -6.71
N PHE A 91 4.96 -3.96 -7.04
CA PHE A 91 4.36 -3.32 -8.21
C PHE A 91 4.73 -4.02 -9.51
N LEU A 92 6.02 -4.33 -9.72
CA LEU A 92 6.50 -5.01 -10.92
C LEU A 92 5.90 -6.41 -11.05
N ARG A 93 5.84 -7.19 -9.96
CA ARG A 93 5.19 -8.51 -9.96
C ARG A 93 3.70 -8.43 -10.30
N ALA A 94 3.00 -7.39 -9.82
CA ALA A 94 1.59 -7.19 -10.12
C ALA A 94 1.33 -6.84 -11.60
N HIS A 95 2.28 -6.19 -12.28
CA HIS A 95 2.14 -5.75 -13.68
C HIS A 95 2.79 -6.69 -14.70
N GLN A 96 3.51 -7.72 -14.25
CA GLN A 96 4.15 -8.72 -15.10
C GLN A 96 3.54 -10.09 -14.83
N PRO A 97 2.35 -10.38 -15.41
CA PRO A 97 1.72 -11.69 -15.23
C PRO A 97 2.61 -12.81 -15.82
N PRO A 98 2.60 -14.01 -15.21
CA PRO A 98 3.26 -15.18 -15.75
C PRO A 98 2.88 -15.49 -17.21
N ASN A 99 3.83 -16.03 -17.98
CA ASN A 99 3.63 -16.36 -19.41
C ASN A 99 2.60 -17.47 -19.64
N ASP A 100 2.24 -18.25 -18.62
CA ASP A 100 1.23 -19.31 -18.65
C ASP A 100 -0.18 -18.82 -18.26
N SER A 101 -0.40 -17.50 -18.24
CA SER A 101 -1.69 -16.92 -17.88
C SER A 101 -2.75 -17.08 -18.97
N ILE A 102 -4.00 -17.30 -18.54
CA ILE A 102 -5.15 -17.27 -19.44
C ILE A 102 -5.60 -15.82 -19.66
N ASP A 103 -5.89 -15.46 -20.91
CA ASP A 103 -6.41 -14.13 -21.23
C ASP A 103 -7.92 -14.08 -21.12
N VAL A 104 -8.41 -13.13 -20.34
CA VAL A 104 -9.83 -12.80 -20.28
C VAL A 104 -9.99 -11.36 -20.73
N TYR A 105 -10.83 -11.15 -21.74
CA TYR A 105 -11.10 -9.82 -22.28
C TYR A 105 -12.29 -9.21 -21.56
N VAL A 106 -12.10 -8.02 -21.01
CA VAL A 106 -13.18 -7.28 -20.34
C VAL A 106 -13.46 -6.02 -21.12
N VAL A 107 -14.72 -5.82 -21.49
CA VAL A 107 -15.18 -4.61 -22.14
C VAL A 107 -16.14 -3.88 -21.21
N ALA A 108 -15.74 -2.68 -20.80
CA ALA A 108 -16.53 -1.82 -19.94
C ALA A 108 -17.51 -0.99 -20.78
N LYS A 109 -18.75 -0.86 -20.29
CA LYS A 109 -19.80 -0.03 -20.86
C LYS A 109 -20.67 0.53 -19.74
N GLN A 110 -21.35 1.65 -19.93
CA GLN A 110 -22.39 2.11 -19.01
C GLN A 110 -23.61 1.16 -19.03
N TRP A 111 -24.02 0.52 -17.93
CA TRP A 111 -23.36 0.26 -16.64
C TRP A 111 -23.22 -1.26 -16.46
N MET A 112 -22.35 -1.86 -17.26
CA MET A 112 -22.12 -3.29 -17.29
C MET A 112 -20.71 -3.64 -17.74
N TRP A 113 -20.30 -4.85 -17.38
CA TRP A 113 -19.04 -5.45 -17.79
C TRP A 113 -19.34 -6.63 -18.71
N LYS A 114 -18.82 -6.61 -19.93
CA LYS A 114 -18.84 -7.78 -20.82
C LYS A 114 -17.52 -8.52 -20.64
N VAL A 115 -17.60 -9.77 -20.22
CA VAL A 115 -16.42 -10.63 -20.03
C VAL A 115 -16.42 -11.67 -21.13
N GLY A 116 -15.29 -11.79 -21.83
CA GLY A 116 -15.06 -12.76 -22.91
C GLY A 116 -13.91 -13.68 -22.58
N HIS A 117 -14.17 -14.99 -22.62
CA HIS A 117 -13.18 -16.03 -22.39
C HIS A 117 -12.61 -16.56 -23.71
N GLN A 118 -11.38 -17.08 -23.69
CA GLN A 118 -10.75 -17.69 -24.88
C GLN A 118 -11.55 -18.87 -25.46
N ASN A 119 -12.34 -19.54 -24.63
CA ASN A 119 -13.21 -20.65 -25.05
C ASN A 119 -14.50 -20.19 -25.76
N GLY A 120 -14.66 -18.88 -26.01
CA GLY A 120 -15.82 -18.29 -26.67
C GLY A 120 -17.00 -18.00 -25.76
N ARG A 121 -16.95 -18.38 -24.47
CA ARG A 121 -17.99 -18.01 -23.49
C ARG A 121 -17.96 -16.51 -23.23
N ARG A 122 -19.16 -15.95 -23.05
CA ARG A 122 -19.36 -14.54 -22.75
C ARG A 122 -20.29 -14.40 -21.57
N GLU A 123 -19.91 -13.53 -20.66
CA GLU A 123 -20.62 -13.27 -19.41
C GLU A 123 -20.87 -11.77 -19.28
N ILE A 124 -21.93 -11.40 -18.56
CA ILE A 124 -22.28 -10.01 -18.28
C ILE A 124 -22.30 -9.83 -16.78
N ASN A 125 -21.52 -8.87 -16.28
CA ASN A 125 -21.39 -8.54 -14.85
C ASN A 125 -20.87 -9.67 -13.95
N GLU A 126 -20.45 -10.78 -14.54
CA GLU A 126 -19.87 -11.93 -13.86
C GLU A 126 -18.53 -12.25 -14.49
N LEU A 127 -17.62 -12.78 -13.67
CA LEU A 127 -16.28 -13.21 -14.07
C LEU A 127 -16.00 -14.55 -13.39
N HIS A 128 -16.09 -15.64 -14.15
CA HIS A 128 -15.68 -16.96 -13.68
C HIS A 128 -14.25 -17.28 -14.11
N VAL A 129 -13.40 -17.63 -13.14
CA VAL A 129 -12.00 -17.98 -13.38
C VAL A 129 -11.65 -19.33 -12.74
N PRO A 130 -10.74 -20.12 -13.35
CA PRO A 130 -10.26 -21.34 -12.74
C PRO A 130 -9.39 -21.04 -11.51
N LEU A 131 -9.56 -21.85 -10.47
CA LEU A 131 -8.78 -21.74 -9.24
C LEU A 131 -7.32 -22.16 -9.47
N GLY A 132 -6.40 -21.40 -8.88
CA GLY A 132 -4.96 -21.71 -8.92
C GLY A 132 -4.29 -21.47 -10.28
N THR A 133 -4.97 -20.81 -11.22
CA THR A 133 -4.41 -20.48 -12.53
C THR A 133 -4.16 -18.98 -12.63
N PRO A 134 -2.99 -18.53 -13.15
CA PRO A 134 -2.77 -17.13 -13.46
C PRO A 134 -3.76 -16.63 -14.52
N VAL A 135 -4.42 -15.50 -14.27
CA VAL A 135 -5.40 -14.89 -15.18
C VAL A 135 -4.94 -13.47 -15.51
N ARG A 136 -4.87 -13.15 -16.80
CA ARG A 136 -4.59 -11.80 -17.28
C ARG A 136 -5.89 -11.17 -17.81
N LEU A 137 -6.33 -10.11 -17.14
CA LEU A 137 -7.47 -9.32 -17.58
C LEU A 137 -7.00 -8.25 -18.56
N THR A 138 -7.38 -8.37 -19.84
CA THR A 138 -7.14 -7.32 -20.83
C THR A 138 -8.42 -6.50 -20.96
N MET A 139 -8.34 -5.23 -20.56
CA MET A 139 -9.53 -4.39 -20.41
C MET A 139 -9.53 -3.23 -21.41
N ILE A 140 -10.70 -2.99 -22.01
CA ILE A 140 -10.99 -1.79 -22.80
C ILE A 140 -12.32 -1.19 -22.38
N SER A 141 -12.59 0.05 -22.77
CA SER A 141 -13.90 0.67 -22.64
C SER A 141 -14.48 1.02 -23.99
N GLU A 142 -15.80 0.83 -24.16
CA GLU A 142 -16.56 1.26 -25.33
C GLU A 142 -17.03 2.72 -25.24
N ASP A 143 -17.07 3.33 -24.05
CA ASP A 143 -17.65 4.67 -23.84
C ASP A 143 -16.79 5.61 -22.97
N VAL A 144 -16.86 5.50 -21.65
CA VAL A 144 -16.17 6.35 -20.67
C VAL A 144 -15.09 5.59 -19.91
N ILE A 145 -14.29 6.26 -19.10
CA ILE A 145 -13.32 5.56 -18.25
C ILE A 145 -14.07 4.79 -17.16
N HIS A 146 -13.78 3.50 -17.04
CA HIS A 146 -14.23 2.64 -15.96
C HIS A 146 -13.03 2.03 -15.23
N SER A 147 -13.25 1.52 -14.02
CA SER A 147 -12.24 0.81 -13.25
C SER A 147 -12.86 -0.40 -12.58
N MET A 148 -12.35 -1.58 -12.92
CA MET A 148 -12.79 -2.84 -12.34
C MET A 148 -11.96 -3.11 -11.10
N PHE A 149 -12.60 -3.08 -9.93
CA PHE A 149 -11.95 -3.38 -8.67
C PHE A 149 -12.39 -4.73 -8.15
N VAL A 150 -11.45 -5.63 -7.88
CA VAL A 150 -11.70 -6.90 -7.19
C VAL A 150 -11.01 -6.85 -5.82
N PRO A 151 -11.73 -6.46 -4.75
CA PRO A 151 -11.14 -6.21 -3.45
C PRO A 151 -10.32 -7.39 -2.92
N ALA A 152 -10.84 -8.61 -3.01
CA ALA A 152 -10.20 -9.83 -2.52
C ALA A 152 -8.85 -10.14 -3.20
N PHE A 153 -8.61 -9.59 -4.39
CA PHE A 153 -7.36 -9.77 -5.13
C PHE A 153 -6.41 -8.57 -4.99
N ARG A 154 -6.87 -7.45 -4.41
CA ARG A 154 -6.16 -6.16 -4.33
C ARG A 154 -5.76 -5.59 -5.70
N ILE A 155 -6.58 -5.83 -6.73
CA ILE A 155 -6.36 -5.33 -8.10
C ILE A 155 -7.47 -4.36 -8.51
N LYS A 156 -7.11 -3.31 -9.24
CA LYS A 156 -7.99 -2.22 -9.71
C LYS A 156 -7.63 -1.77 -11.12
#